data_AF-A0A447UF39-F1
#
_entry.id   AF-A0A447UF39-F1
#
_cell.length_a   1.000
_cell.length_b   1.000
_cell.length_c   1.000
_cell.angle_alpha   90.00
_cell.angle_beta   90.00
_cell.angle_gamma   90.00
#
_symmetry.space_group_name_H-M   'P 1'
#
loop_
_entity.id
_entity.type
_entity.pdbx_description
1 polymer ?
#
loop_
_entity_poly.entity_id
_entity_poly.type
_entity_poly.pdbx_seq_one_letter_code
_entity_poly.pdbx_strand_id
1 'polypeptide(L)' 'MKLKLVAVAVTTLLAAGAVNAAEVYNKDGNKLDLYGKVQRSALLL' A
#
# COMPACT_ATOMS: atom_id res chain seq x y z
N MET A 1 -15.75 -27.34 -15.10
CA MET A 1 -15.66 -26.63 -13.79
C MET A 1 -14.22 -26.23 -13.39
N LYS A 2 -13.16 -26.98 -13.76
CA LYS A 2 -11.75 -26.64 -13.45
C LYS A 2 -11.26 -25.30 -14.04
N LEU A 3 -11.66 -24.96 -15.27
CA LEU A 3 -11.27 -23.71 -15.93
C LEU A 3 -11.79 -22.44 -15.23
N LYS A 4 -12.97 -22.49 -14.60
CA LYS A 4 -13.51 -21.34 -13.87
C LYS A 4 -12.70 -21.04 -12.61
N LEU A 5 -12.24 -22.09 -11.92
CA LEU A 5 -11.38 -21.94 -10.75
C LEU A 5 -10.02 -21.35 -11.13
N VAL A 6 -9.43 -21.80 -12.25
CA VAL A 6 -8.19 -21.25 -12.79
C VAL A 6 -8.36 -19.78 -13.19
N ALA A 7 -9.46 -19.43 -13.86
CA ALA A 7 -9.73 -18.05 -14.25
C ALA A 7 -9.85 -17.12 -13.03
N VAL A 8 -10.58 -17.56 -11.99
CA VAL A 8 -10.67 -16.81 -10.74
C VAL A 8 -9.30 -16.66 -10.08
N ALA A 9 -8.54 -17.75 -9.97
CA ALA A 9 -7.20 -17.72 -9.39
C ALA A 9 -6.29 -16.70 -10.12
N VAL A 10 -6.20 -16.77 -11.45
CA VAL A 10 -5.41 -15.83 -12.26
C VAL A 10 -5.85 -14.39 -12.01
N THR A 11 -7.15 -14.11 -12.05
CA THR A 11 -7.67 -12.75 -11.84
C THR A 11 -7.35 -12.23 -10.43
N THR A 12 -7.46 -13.09 -9.41
CA THR A 12 -7.12 -12.72 -8.03
C THR A 12 -5.63 -12.49 -7.81
N LEU A 13 -4.76 -13.29 -8.45
CA LEU A 13 -3.32 -13.08 -8.39
C LEU A 13 -2.92 -11.77 -9.08
N LEU A 14 -3.50 -11.47 -10.25
CA LEU A 14 -3.27 -10.20 -10.95
C LEU A 14 -3.77 -9.00 -10.13
N ALA A 15 -4.95 -9.10 -9.54
CA ALA A 15 -5.52 -8.03 -8.71
C ALA A 15 -4.70 -7.81 -7.42
N ALA A 16 -4.19 -8.88 -6.80
CA ALA A 16 -3.36 -8.78 -5.60
C ALA A 16 -2.02 -8.07 -5.85
N GLY A 17 -1.45 -8.19 -7.06
CA GLY A 17 -0.24 -7.47 -7.47
C GLY A 17 -0.47 -6.02 -7.91
N ALA A 18 -1.72 -5.59 -8.08
CA ALA A 18 -2.07 -4.25 -8.56
C ALA A 18 -2.22 -3.20 -7.44
N VAL A 19 -1.79 -3.52 -6.21
CA VAL A 19 -1.67 -2.52 -5.13
C VAL A 19 -0.47 -1.64 -5.44
N ASN A 20 -0.71 -0.60 -6.23
CA ASN A 20 0.25 0.47 -6.46
C ASN A 20 0.47 1.17 -5.13
N ALA A 21 1.69 1.04 -4.57
CA ALA A 21 2.10 1.88 -3.46
C ALA A 21 1.95 3.34 -3.90
N ALA A 22 1.09 4.10 -3.21
CA ALA A 22 0.98 5.53 -3.41
C ALA A 22 2.25 6.19 -2.86
N GLU A 23 3.33 6.09 -3.64
CA GLU A 23 4.52 6.89 -3.44
C GLU A 23 4.08 8.35 -3.55
N VAL A 24 4.11 9.07 -2.44
CA VAL A 24 3.77 10.49 -2.42
C VAL A 24 5.00 11.24 -2.89
N TYR A 25 4.88 11.89 -4.05
CA TYR A 25 5.96 12.68 -4.64
C TYR A 25 5.67 14.17 -4.48
N ASN A 26 6.72 14.95 -4.23
CA ASN A 26 6.66 16.41 -4.33
C ASN A 26 6.69 16.84 -5.83
N LYS A 27 6.33 18.08 -6.14
CA LYS A 27 6.42 18.72 -7.45
C LYS A 27 7.82 18.63 -8.08
N ASP A 28 8.84 18.53 -7.26
CA ASP A 28 10.25 18.35 -7.67
C ASP A 28 10.61 16.88 -8.01
N GLY A 29 9.68 15.93 -7.82
CA GLY A 29 9.84 14.52 -8.18
C GLY A 29 10.57 13.66 -7.14
N ASN A 30 10.84 14.18 -5.94
CA ASN A 30 11.40 13.41 -4.83
C ASN A 30 10.33 12.60 -4.10
N LYS A 31 10.68 11.38 -3.66
CA LYS A 31 9.83 10.56 -2.77
C LYS A 31 9.73 11.23 -1.39
N LEU A 32 8.52 11.32 -0.85
CA LEU A 32 8.28 11.88 0.48
C LEU A 32 8.55 10.82 1.57
N ASP A 33 9.65 10.98 2.31
CA ASP A 33 9.99 10.12 3.44
C ASP A 33 9.33 10.63 4.73
N LEU A 34 8.20 10.03 5.11
CA LEU A 34 7.49 10.35 6.36
C LEU A 34 8.07 9.58 7.55
N TYR A 35 9.11 10.11 8.19
CA TYR A 35 9.57 9.63 9.49
C TYR A 35 8.72 10.23 10.62
N GLY A 36 7.63 9.55 10.98
CA GLY A 36 6.78 9.93 12.11
C GLY A 36 7.25 9.29 13.43
N LYS A 37 7.93 10.05 14.30
CA LYS A 37 7.95 9.69 15.73
C LYS A 37 6.62 10.09 16.33
N VAL A 38 5.78 9.11 16.70
CA VAL A 38 4.57 9.37 17.49
C VAL A 38 4.99 9.66 18.92
N GLN A 39 5.32 10.92 19.21
CA GLN A 39 5.48 11.37 20.59
C GLN A 39 4.08 11.45 21.21
N ARG A 40 3.64 10.39 21.89
CA ARG A 40 2.55 10.53 22.86
C ARG A 40 3.13 11.12 24.14
N SER A 41 3.15 12.45 24.21
CA SER A 41 3.20 13.13 25.50
C SER A 41 1.78 13.16 26.05
N ALA A 42 1.34 12.03 26.62
CA ALA A 42 0.27 12.09 27.59
C ALA A 42 0.83 12.89 28.77
N LEU A 43 0.53 14.19 28.78
CA LEU A 43 0.56 15.02 29.97
C LEU A 43 -0.39 14.35 30.97
N LEU A 44 0.15 13.50 31.83
CA LEU A 44 -0.56 12.97 32.97
C LEU A 44 0.45 12.76 34.10
N LEU A 45 0.24 13.60 35.12
CA LEU A 45 0.92 13.73 36.41
C LEU A 45 2.11 14.68 36.43
#